data_AF-A0A7C4J9R7-F1
#
_entry.id   AF-A0A7C4J9R7-F1
#
_cell.length_a   1.000
_cell.length_b   1.000
_cell.length_c   1.000
_cell.angle_alpha   90.00
_cell.angle_beta   90.00
_cell.angle_gamma   90.00
#
_symmetry.space_group_name_H-M   'P 1'
#
loop_
_entity.id
_entity.type
_entity.pdbx_description
1 polymer ?
#
loop_
_entity_poly.entity_id
_entity_poly.type
_entity_poly.pdbx_seq_one_letter_code
_entity_poly.pdbx_strand_id
1 'polypeptide(L)' 'SRRLFERNVFAMPIVFPTVPRGTARIRVMISASHSAADLEQGLEAFQQVGKELGVI' A
#
# COMPACT_ATOMS: atom_id res chain seq x y z
N SER A 1 -6.45 -2.56 -1.80
CA SER A 1 -6.20 -1.12 -2.05
C SER A 1 -7.30 -0.24 -1.47
N ARG A 2 -8.59 -0.54 -1.65
CA ARG A 2 -9.71 0.29 -1.15
C ARG A 2 -9.54 0.80 0.30
N ARG A 3 -9.18 -0.08 1.24
CA ARG A 3 -8.95 0.30 2.66
C ARG A 3 -7.79 1.27 2.88
N LEU A 4 -6.75 1.20 2.04
CA LEU A 4 -5.65 2.18 2.08
C LEU A 4 -6.11 3.52 1.52
N PHE A 5 -6.92 3.51 0.46
CA PHE A 5 -7.47 4.72 -0.12
C PHE A 5 -8.40 5.47 0.85
N GLU A 6 -9.23 4.74 1.60
CA GLU A 6 -10.06 5.28 2.69
C GLU A 6 -9.22 5.93 3.81
N ARG A 7 -7.93 5.59 3.89
CA ARG A 7 -6.94 6.16 4.83
C ARG A 7 -6.04 7.21 4.18
N ASN A 8 -6.46 7.78 3.04
CA ASN A 8 -5.72 8.77 2.25
C ASN A 8 -4.40 8.26 1.63
N VAL A 9 -4.26 6.95 1.46
CA VAL A 9 -3.10 6.34 0.79
C VAL A 9 -3.52 5.72 -0.54
N PHE A 10 -3.20 6.39 -1.64
CA PHE A 10 -3.44 5.85 -2.97
C PHE A 10 -2.38 4.81 -3.34
N ALA A 11 -2.73 3.53 -3.18
CA ALA A 11 -1.85 2.41 -3.50
C ALA A 11 -2.55 1.42 -4.45
N MET A 12 -1.96 1.22 -5.62
CA MET A 12 -2.51 0.33 -6.65
C MET A 12 -1.94 -1.08 -6.52
N PRO A 13 -2.79 -2.12 -6.59
CA PRO A 13 -2.33 -3.49 -6.62
C PRO A 13 -1.82 -3.83 -8.03
N ILE A 14 -0.77 -4.64 -8.08
CA ILE A 14 -0.34 -5.32 -9.29
C ILE A 14 -0.80 -6.77 -9.19
N VAL A 15 -1.62 -7.19 -10.15
CA VAL A 15 -2.25 -8.51 -10.21
C VAL A 15 -2.00 -9.15 -11.57
N PHE A 16 -2.43 -10.41 -11.75
CA PHE A 16 -2.39 -11.08 -13.05
C PHE A 16 -3.16 -10.28 -14.11
N PRO A 17 -2.68 -10.15 -15.36
CA PRO A 17 -1.53 -10.84 -15.97
C PRO A 17 -0.16 -10.17 -15.76
N THR A 18 -0.10 -8.99 -15.13
CA THR A 18 1.15 -8.24 -14.96
C THR A 18 2.15 -8.95 -14.06
N VAL A 19 1.68 -9.74 -13.09
CA VAL A 19 2.50 -10.63 -12.26
C VAL A 19 1.92 -12.06 -12.27
N PRO A 20 2.75 -13.10 -12.05
CA PRO A 20 2.26 -14.47 -11.91
C PRO A 20 1.18 -14.61 -10.83
N ARG A 21 0.26 -15.56 -11.03
CA ARG A 21 -0.77 -15.90 -10.04
C ARG A 21 -0.11 -16.25 -8.70
N GLY A 22 -0.76 -15.86 -7.59
CA GLY A 22 -0.22 -16.05 -6.24
C GLY A 22 0.86 -15.04 -5.82
N THR A 23 1.33 -14.17 -6.72
CA THR A 23 2.38 -13.17 -6.44
C THR A 23 1.88 -11.73 -6.55
N ALA A 24 0.58 -11.54 -6.35
CA ALA A 24 -0.04 -10.22 -6.29
C ALA A 24 0.62 -9.38 -5.19
N ARG A 25 0.89 -8.11 -5.49
CA ARG A 25 1.61 -7.23 -4.58
C ARG A 25 1.15 -5.79 -4.76
N ILE A 26 1.34 -4.98 -3.73
CA ILE A 26 1.16 -3.53 -3.83
C ILE A 26 2.54 -2.92 -4.12
N ARG A 27 2.65 -2.14 -5.19
CA ARG A 27 3.90 -1.43 -5.51
C ARG A 27 3.81 -0.01 -4.99
N VAL A 28 4.60 0.29 -3.96
CA VAL A 28 4.78 1.65 -3.44
C VAL A 28 5.83 2.37 -4.28
N MET A 29 5.54 3.59 -4.70
CA MET A 29 6.43 4.42 -5.52
C MET A 29 6.80 5.67 -4.73
N ILE A 30 7.99 5.66 -4.15
CA ILE A 30 8.51 6.80 -3.39
C ILE A 30 9.02 7.86 -4.36
N SER A 31 8.81 9.12 -4.00
CA SER A 31 9.26 10.30 -4.74
C SER A 31 9.91 11.27 -3.77
N ALA A 32 10.90 12.04 -4.25
CA ALA A 32 11.54 13.12 -3.50
C ALA A 32 10.56 14.23 -3.08
N SER A 33 9.38 14.29 -3.68
CA SER A 33 8.32 15.21 -3.30
C SER A 33 7.58 14.84 -2.00
N HIS A 34 7.75 13.61 -1.48
CA HIS A 34 7.15 13.23 -0.21
C HIS A 34 7.97 13.80 0.95
N SER A 35 7.27 14.36 1.92
CA SER A 35 7.80 14.72 3.22
C SER A 35 7.93 13.49 4.13
N ALA A 36 8.66 13.62 5.25
CA ALA A 36 8.71 12.56 6.26
C ALA A 36 7.32 12.23 6.83
N ALA A 37 6.47 13.24 7.01
CA ALA A 37 5.11 13.07 7.49
C ALA A 37 4.24 12.25 6.53
N ASP A 38 4.40 12.44 5.21
CA ASP A 38 3.69 11.63 4.21
C ASP A 38 4.09 10.14 4.32
N LEU A 39 5.37 9.88 4.56
CA LEU A 39 5.89 8.51 4.72
C LEU A 39 5.37 7.87 6.02
N GLU A 40 5.37 8.60 7.13
CA GLU A 40 4.82 8.14 8.41
C GLU A 40 3.33 7.83 8.30
N GLN A 41 2.55 8.72 7.68
CA GLN A 41 1.12 8.48 7.41
C GLN A 41 0.92 7.22 6.55
N GLY A 42 1.74 7.07 5.51
CA GLY A 42 1.73 5.87 4.67
C GLY A 42 1.98 4.60 5.48
N LEU A 43 3.06 4.58 6.26
CA LEU A 43 3.44 3.44 7.10
C LEU A 43 2.34 3.07 8.10
N GLU A 44 1.75 4.05 8.78
CA GLU A 44 0.68 3.81 9.75
C GLU A 44 -0.55 3.19 9.05
N ALA A 45 -0.96 3.72 7.89
CA ALA A 45 -2.07 3.17 7.13
C ALA A 45 -1.81 1.73 6.69
N PHE A 46 -0.60 1.43 6.20
CA PHE A 46 -0.20 0.06 5.83
C PHE A 46 -0.18 -0.87 7.04
N GLN A 47 0.32 -0.42 8.19
CA GLN A 47 0.35 -1.22 9.41
C GLN A 47 -1.05 -1.56 9.90
N GLN A 48 -1.95 -0.58 9.97
CA GLN A 48 -3.32 -0.80 10.43
C GLN A 48 -4.08 -1.73 9.48
N VAL A 49 -4.06 -1.45 8.17
CA VAL A 49 -4.74 -2.30 7.18
C VAL A 49 -4.14 -3.71 7.12
N GLY A 50 -2.81 -3.83 7.25
CA GLY A 50 -2.12 -5.10 7.24
C GLY A 50 -2.57 -6.01 8.40
N LYS A 51 -2.59 -5.47 9.62
CA LYS A 51 -3.09 -6.18 10.81
C LYS A 51 -4.57 -6.55 10.67
N GLU A 52 -5.40 -5.61 10.22
CA GLU A 52 -6.83 -5.82 10.02
C GLU A 52 -7.16 -6.87 8.95
N LEU A 53 -6.23 -7.16 8.03
CA LEU A 53 -6.36 -8.20 7.01
C LEU A 53 -5.63 -9.49 7.37
N GLY A 54 -4.88 -9.52 8.48
CA GLY A 54 -4.07 -10.67 8.89
C GLY A 54 -2.94 -11.02 7.92
N VAL A 55 -2.39 -10.01 7.21
CA VAL A 55 -1.26 -10.21 6.27
C VAL A 55 0.10 -9.90 6.89
N ILE A 56 0.10 -9.31 8.09
CA ILE A 56 1.26 -9.08 8.97
C ILE A 56 0.84 -9.28 10.42
#